data_AF-A0A392TB48-F1
#
_entry.id   AF-A0A392TB48-F1
#
_cell.length_a   1.000
_cell.length_b   1.000
_cell.length_c   1.000
_cell.angle_alpha   90.00
_cell.angle_beta   90.00
_cell.angle_gamma   90.00
#
_symmetry.space_group_name_H-M   'P 1'
#
loop_
_entity.id
_entity.type
_entity.pdbx_description
1 polymer ?
#
loop_
_entity_poly.entity_id
_entity_poly.type
_entity_poly.pdbx_seq_one_letter_code
_entity_poly.pdbx_strand_id
1 'polypeptide(L)' 'MSGKEVTGALKEHAEVFAMFASLKLESGVKMEELPVVCEFSDVFPGDVSDVPPEREVEFTI' A
#
# COMPACT_ATOMS: atom_id res chain seq x y z
N MET A 1 12.89 7.81 18.54
CA MET A 1 12.88 6.70 17.56
C MET A 1 13.72 7.16 16.37
N SER A 2 14.74 6.39 15.95
CA SER A 2 15.63 6.80 14.86
C SER A 2 15.13 6.31 13.49
N GLY A 3 15.49 6.99 12.40
CA GLY A 3 15.03 6.62 11.05
C GLY A 3 15.31 5.16 10.68
N LYS A 4 16.46 4.63 11.09
CA LYS A 4 16.84 3.21 10.90
C LYS A 4 15.92 2.22 11.63
N GLU A 5 15.43 2.56 12.82
CA GLU A 5 14.43 1.72 13.52
C GLU A 5 13.08 1.76 12.80
N VAL A 6 12.67 2.93 12.33
CA VAL A 6 11.41 3.09 11.59
C VAL A 6 11.45 2.28 10.29
N THR A 7 12.56 2.35 9.54
CA THR A 7 12.73 1.56 8.30
C THR A 7 12.77 0.06 8.57
N GLY A 8 13.40 -0.36 9.67
CA GLY A 8 13.41 -1.77 10.09
C GLY A 8 12.00 -2.29 10.39
N ALA A 9 11.23 -1.54 11.20
CA ALA A 9 9.86 -1.89 11.56
C ALA A 9 8.92 -1.94 10.34
N LEU A 10 9.06 -1.00 9.40
CA LEU A 10 8.27 -0.99 8.16
C LEU A 10 8.60 -2.20 7.26
N LYS A 11 9.86 -2.60 7.19
CA LYS A 11 10.29 -3.78 6.43
C LYS A 11 9.72 -5.07 7.02
N GLU A 12 9.83 -5.24 8.34
CA GLU A 12 9.27 -6.40 9.05
C GLU A 12 7.75 -6.50 8.84
N HIS A 13 7.04 -5.37 8.96
CA HIS A 13 5.60 -5.32 8.73
C HIS A 13 5.22 -5.66 7.28
N ALA A 14 6.00 -5.22 6.30
CA ALA A 14 5.78 -5.54 4.89
C ALA A 14 5.96 -7.05 4.60
N GLU A 15 6.98 -7.68 5.20
CA GLU A 15 7.24 -9.11 5.07
C GLU A 15 6.11 -9.95 5.67
N VAL A 16 5.64 -9.59 6.87
CA VAL A 16 4.51 -10.26 7.53
C VAL A 16 3.22 -10.12 6.70
N PHE A 17 2.96 -8.93 6.15
CA PHE A 17 1.79 -8.71 5.30
C PHE A 17 1.84 -9.52 4.00
N ALA A 18 3.00 -9.61 3.35
CA ALA A 18 3.19 -10.41 2.14
C ALA A 18 2.94 -11.91 2.37
N MET A 19 3.41 -12.44 3.52
CA MET A 19 3.16 -13.83 3.91
C MET A 19 1.66 -14.07 4.15
N PHE A 20 0.98 -13.16 4.85
CA PHE A 20 -0.47 -13.25 5.09
C PHE A 20 -1.29 -13.19 3.79
N ALA A 21 -0.94 -12.27 2.89
CA ALA A 21 -1.59 -12.15 1.58
C ALA A 21 -1.39 -13.42 0.74
N SER A 22 -0.20 -14.02 0.78
CA SER A 22 0.10 -15.28 0.08
C SER A 22 -0.71 -16.45 0.62
N LEU A 23 -0.82 -16.58 1.95
CA LEU A 23 -1.64 -17.61 2.59
C LEU A 23 -3.13 -17.45 2.25
N LYS A 24 -3.64 -16.22 2.23
CA LYS A 24 -5.02 -15.93 1.79
C LYS A 24 -5.22 -16.32 0.31
N LEU A 25 -4.27 -15.96 -0.56
CA LEU A 25 -4.31 -16.30 -1.99
C LEU A 25 -4.35 -17.81 -2.23
N GLU A 26 -3.52 -18.57 -1.51
CA GLU A 26 -3.49 -20.05 -1.59
C GLU A 26 -4.79 -20.69 -1.08
N SER A 27 -5.42 -20.10 -0.07
CA SER A 27 -6.70 -20.59 0.46
C SER A 27 -7.91 -20.32 -0.44
N GLY A 28 -7.73 -19.68 -1.60
CA GLY A 28 -8.81 -19.33 -2.52
C GLY A 28 -9.71 -18.21 -2.02
N VAL A 29 -9.28 -17.49 -0.97
CA VAL A 29 -9.95 -16.28 -0.51
C VAL A 29 -9.86 -15.25 -1.62
N LYS A 30 -11.01 -14.75 -2.06
CA LYS A 30 -11.08 -13.74 -3.11
C LYS A 30 -10.25 -12.52 -2.67
N MET A 31 -9.47 -11.98 -3.59
CA MET A 31 -8.62 -10.80 -3.33
C MET A 31 -9.42 -9.60 -2.77
N GLU A 32 -10.73 -9.57 -3.02
CA GLU A 32 -11.70 -8.64 -2.44
C GLU A 32 -11.86 -8.72 -0.90
N GLU A 33 -11.47 -9.82 -0.24
CA GLU A 33 -11.52 -10.01 1.24
C GLU A 33 -10.18 -9.77 1.94
N LEU A 34 -9.11 -9.51 1.18
CA LEU A 34 -7.92 -8.89 1.75
C LEU A 34 -8.27 -7.42 1.99
N PRO A 35 -7.92 -6.82 3.14
CA PRO A 35 -8.10 -5.38 3.36
C PRO A 35 -7.10 -4.61 2.47
N VAL A 36 -7.34 -4.63 1.16
CA VAL A 36 -6.63 -3.88 0.15
C VAL A 36 -7.38 -2.57 0.01
N VAL A 37 -7.00 -1.54 0.78
CA VAL A 37 -7.26 -0.10 0.53
C VAL A 37 -8.71 0.31 0.15
N CYS A 38 -9.69 -0.59 0.23
CA CYS A 38 -11.10 -0.36 -0.05
C CYS A 38 -11.87 0.00 1.23
N GLU A 39 -11.25 -0.13 2.41
CA GLU A 39 -11.83 0.34 3.68
C GLU A 39 -11.92 1.87 3.74
N PHE A 40 -11.34 2.58 2.76
CA PHE A 40 -11.38 4.02 2.65
C PHE A 40 -11.97 4.47 1.30
N SER A 41 -13.04 3.85 0.82
CA SER A 41 -13.76 4.39 -0.34
C SER A 41 -14.18 5.85 -0.16
N ASP A 42 -14.35 6.28 1.08
CA ASP A 42 -14.77 7.64 1.48
C ASP A 42 -13.60 8.65 1.51
N VAL A 43 -12.33 8.22 1.52
CA VAL A 43 -11.18 9.15 1.49
C VAL A 43 -10.79 9.54 0.07
N PHE A 44 -11.36 8.88 -0.94
CA PHE A 44 -11.25 9.27 -2.33
C PHE A 44 -12.54 9.98 -2.73
N PRO A 45 -12.56 11.32 -2.84
CA PRO A 45 -13.70 12.02 -3.40
C PRO A 45 -13.97 11.48 -4.81
N GLY A 46 -15.22 11.29 -5.22
CA GLY A 46 -15.58 10.70 -6.53
C GLY A 46 -15.03 11.42 -7.78
N ASP A 47 -14.31 12.52 -7.59
CA ASP A 47 -13.69 13.37 -8.60
C ASP A 47 -12.14 13.29 -8.60
N VAL A 48 -11.52 12.29 -7.96
CA VAL A 48 -10.07 12.07 -8.17
C VAL A 48 -9.90 11.60 -9.61
N SER A 49 -9.37 12.45 -10.48
CA SER A 49 -8.86 11.97 -11.77
C SER A 49 -7.80 10.91 -11.45
N ASP A 50 -7.95 9.70 -11.99
CA ASP A 50 -7.04 8.54 -11.81
C ASP A 50 -5.56 8.84 -12.10
N VAL A 51 -5.27 10.04 -12.60
CA VAL A 51 -3.94 10.53 -12.93
C VAL A 51 -3.51 11.53 -11.85
N PRO A 52 -2.41 11.27 -11.10
CA PRO A 52 -1.81 12.32 -10.30
C PRO A 52 -1.48 13.51 -11.21
N PRO A 53 -1.69 14.78 -10.79
CA PRO A 53 -1.37 15.95 -11.60
C PRO A 53 0.04 15.82 -12.18
N GLU A 54 0.28 16.30 -13.41
CA GLU A 54 1.62 16.30 -13.99
C GLU A 54 2.61 16.88 -12.99
N ARG A 55 3.47 16.03 -12.43
CA ARG A 55 4.46 16.42 -11.44
C ARG A 55 5.70 16.79 -12.22
N GLU A 56 6.12 18.05 -12.14
CA GLU A 56 7.43 18.44 -12.66
C GLU A 56 8.49 17.65 -11.88
N VAL A 57 9.12 16.68 -12.54
CA VAL A 57 10.20 15.91 -11.94
C VAL A 57 11.50 16.63 -12.23
N GLU A 58 11.84 17.58 -11.37
CA GLU A 58 13.15 18.25 -11.44
C GLU A 58 14.21 17.31 -10.86
N PHE A 59 14.93 16.61 -11.75
CA PHE A 59 16.14 15.91 -11.37
C PHE A 59 17.32 16.87 -11.50
N THR A 60 18.02 17.13 -10.39
CA THR A 60 19.37 17.69 -10.44
C THR A 60 20.35 16.53 -10.62
N ILE A 61 21.24 16.66 -11.61
CA ILE A 61 22.31 15.68 -11.93
C ILE A 61 23.46 15.81 -10.93
#